data_AF-A0AAQ3SRF6-F1
#
_entry.id   AF-A0AAQ3SRF6-F1
#
_cell.length_a   1.000
_cell.length_b   1.000
_cell.length_c   1.000
_cell.angle_alpha   90.00
_cell.angle_beta   90.00
_cell.angle_gamma   90.00
#
_symmetry.space_group_name_H-M   'P 1'
#
loop_
_entity.id
_entity.type
_entity.pdbx_description
1 polymer ?
#
loop_
_entity_poly.entity_id
_entity_poly.type
_entity_poly.pdbx_seq_one_letter_code
_entity_poly.pdbx_strand_id
1 'polypeptide(L)'
;MARDAKLAVLAVLLVLAQVWCGVVARRHHREPDPCRDSVLLRHKDHRCSSPAVSPHGGTPATMTVNGFQKGEDGGGPSECDGRYHSDREMLVALSTGWYAGGKRCHKPIRITSTQTGRTVTATVVDECDSRHGCKNNIVDTSKAVWHALGLDINIGEVPVTWSDA
;
A
#
# COMPACT_ATOMS: atom_id res chain seq x y z
N MET A 1 44.43 8.63 -51.57
CA MET A 1 43.28 9.24 -50.88
C MET A 1 42.06 8.37 -51.12
N ALA A 2 41.51 7.75 -50.08
CA ALA A 2 40.14 7.20 -49.96
C ALA A 2 40.16 6.05 -48.95
N ARG A 3 40.51 6.34 -47.69
CA ARG A 3 40.39 5.38 -46.60
C ARG A 3 39.64 5.92 -45.38
N ASP A 4 38.94 7.05 -45.49
CA ASP A 4 38.38 7.70 -44.29
C ASP A 4 36.91 8.13 -44.43
N ALA A 5 36.13 7.48 -45.28
CA ALA A 5 34.70 7.77 -45.41
C ALA A 5 33.78 6.70 -44.78
N LYS A 6 34.23 5.44 -44.68
CA LYS A 6 33.37 4.34 -44.19
C LYS A 6 33.32 4.27 -42.65
N LEU A 7 34.43 4.57 -41.98
CA LEU A 7 34.53 4.57 -40.51
C LEU A 7 33.75 5.74 -39.88
N ALA A 8 33.78 6.92 -40.51
CA ALA A 8 33.01 8.08 -40.06
C ALA A 8 31.50 7.85 -40.18
N VAL A 9 31.03 7.20 -41.25
CA VAL A 9 29.61 6.91 -41.47
C VAL A 9 29.08 5.88 -40.46
N LEU A 10 29.86 4.85 -40.14
CA LEU A 10 29.49 3.86 -39.11
C LEU A 10 29.45 4.46 -37.69
N ALA A 11 30.37 5.35 -37.36
CA ALA A 11 30.36 6.05 -36.07
C ALA A 11 29.17 7.01 -35.95
N VAL A 12 28.82 7.74 -37.01
CA VAL A 12 27.65 8.64 -37.04
C VAL A 12 26.34 7.85 -36.91
N LEU A 13 26.21 6.68 -37.55
CA LEU A 13 25.03 5.83 -37.42
C LEU A 13 24.87 5.22 -36.01
N LEU A 14 25.97 4.86 -35.35
CA LEU A 14 25.94 4.37 -33.96
C LEU A 14 25.60 5.47 -32.95
N VAL A 15 26.09 6.70 -33.18
CA VAL A 15 25.75 7.85 -32.32
C VAL A 15 24.29 8.28 -32.53
N LEU A 16 23.76 8.22 -33.75
CA LEU A 16 22.35 8.52 -34.03
C LEU A 16 21.40 7.45 -33.47
N ALA A 17 21.82 6.18 -33.40
CA ALA A 17 21.04 5.11 -32.78
C ALA A 17 20.95 5.25 -31.24
N GLN A 18 21.91 5.91 -30.59
CA GLN A 18 21.87 6.15 -29.13
C GLN A 18 20.94 7.30 -28.72
N VAL A 19 20.57 8.19 -29.65
CA VAL A 19 19.73 9.36 -29.34
C VAL A 19 18.22 9.05 -29.43
N TRP A 20 17.84 7.86 -29.93
CA TRP A 20 16.42 7.48 -30.06
C TRP A 20 15.89 6.50 -29.02
N CYS A 21 16.72 6.03 -28.09
CA CYS A 21 16.24 5.64 -26.77
C CYS A 21 16.19 6.89 -25.90
N GLY A 22 15.32 7.83 -26.27
CA GLY A 22 14.78 8.75 -25.29
C GLY A 22 14.18 7.87 -24.20
N VAL A 23 14.89 7.70 -23.10
CA VAL A 23 14.31 7.26 -21.85
C VAL A 23 13.30 8.34 -21.52
N VAL A 24 12.10 8.20 -22.07
CA VAL A 24 10.90 8.73 -21.46
C VAL A 24 10.84 7.94 -20.18
N ALA A 25 11.55 8.43 -19.16
CA ALA A 25 11.20 8.15 -17.80
C ALA A 25 9.71 8.49 -17.78
N ARG A 26 8.87 7.45 -17.77
CA ARG A 26 7.48 7.62 -17.41
C ARG A 26 7.57 8.16 -16.00
N ARG A 27 7.63 9.48 -15.87
CA ARG A 27 7.06 10.15 -14.73
C ARG A 27 5.64 9.64 -14.77
N HIS A 28 5.37 8.59 -14.00
CA HIS A 28 4.04 8.40 -13.48
C HIS A 28 3.78 9.73 -12.79
N HIS A 29 3.12 10.64 -13.52
CA HIS A 29 2.47 11.78 -12.93
C HIS A 29 1.50 11.13 -11.95
N ARG A 30 1.97 10.95 -10.72
CA ARG A 30 1.14 10.59 -9.60
C ARG A 30 0.20 11.78 -9.52
N GLU A 31 -1.01 11.58 -10.02
CA GLU A 31 -2.06 12.58 -9.97
C GLU A 31 -2.09 13.11 -8.53
N PRO A 32 -2.19 14.44 -8.31
CA PRO A 32 -2.16 15.00 -6.98
C PRO A 32 -3.18 14.28 -6.11
N ASP A 33 -2.75 13.72 -4.98
CA ASP A 33 -3.64 12.93 -4.13
C ASP A 33 -4.70 13.88 -3.52
N PRO A 34 -5.97 13.77 -3.92
CA PRO A 34 -7.03 14.67 -3.45
C PRO A 34 -7.27 14.55 -1.93
N CYS A 35 -6.84 13.44 -1.31
CA CYS A 35 -6.92 13.20 0.13
C CYS A 35 -5.71 13.77 0.90
N ARG A 36 -4.61 14.15 0.23
CA ARG A 36 -3.43 14.77 0.88
C ARG A 36 -3.48 16.29 0.91
N ASP A 37 -4.07 16.93 -0.11
CA ASP A 37 -4.02 18.39 -0.27
C ASP A 37 -5.29 19.13 0.19
N SER A 38 -6.26 18.41 0.75
CA SER A 38 -7.56 18.95 1.16
C SER A 38 -7.56 19.53 2.58
N VAL A 39 -6.69 20.52 2.85
CA VAL A 39 -6.82 21.39 4.04
C VAL A 39 -8.06 22.30 3.92
N LEU A 40 -8.57 22.51 2.70
CA LEU A 40 -9.71 23.40 2.41
C LEU A 40 -11.01 22.68 2.01
N LEU A 41 -10.97 21.39 1.63
CA LEU A 41 -12.15 20.59 1.29
C LEU A 41 -12.48 19.63 2.43
N ARG A 42 -12.93 20.22 3.51
CA ARG A 42 -13.39 19.50 4.71
C ARG A 42 -14.61 18.63 4.34
N HIS A 43 -14.39 17.32 4.22
CA HIS A 43 -15.35 16.25 4.56
C HIS A 43 -16.50 15.93 3.58
N LYS A 44 -16.26 15.67 2.28
CA LYS A 44 -17.33 15.07 1.45
C LYS A 44 -16.93 13.95 0.50
N ASP A 45 -15.66 13.59 0.41
CA ASP A 45 -15.31 12.36 -0.31
C ASP A 45 -15.29 11.18 0.66
N HIS A 46 -16.35 10.35 0.58
CA HIS A 46 -16.44 9.09 1.31
C HIS A 46 -15.29 8.13 0.97
N ARG A 47 -14.63 8.32 -0.19
CA ARG A 47 -13.48 7.52 -0.63
C ARG A 47 -12.17 7.92 0.05
N CYS A 48 -12.11 9.11 0.65
CA CYS A 48 -10.97 9.59 1.44
C CYS A 48 -11.19 9.44 2.96
N SER A 49 -12.33 8.92 3.41
CA SER A 49 -12.70 8.95 4.82
C SER A 49 -13.05 7.57 5.35
N SER A 50 -12.50 7.25 6.52
CA SER A 50 -12.80 6.06 7.31
C SER A 50 -13.68 6.42 8.51
N PRO A 51 -14.39 5.45 9.12
CA PRO A 51 -15.08 5.68 10.39
C PRO A 51 -14.16 6.29 11.45
N ALA A 52 -14.72 7.08 12.36
CA ALA A 52 -13.93 7.70 13.42
C ALA A 52 -13.19 6.65 14.26
N VAL A 53 -11.90 6.89 14.52
CA VAL A 53 -11.11 6.06 15.44
C VAL A 53 -11.63 6.29 16.85
N SER A 54 -11.90 5.20 17.57
CA SER A 54 -12.39 5.27 18.95
C SER A 54 -11.32 5.85 19.88
N PRO A 55 -11.61 6.91 20.66
CA PRO A 55 -10.66 7.49 21.62
C PRO A 55 -10.24 6.52 22.74
N HIS A 56 -11.08 5.53 23.03
CA HIS A 56 -10.86 4.53 24.08
C HIS A 56 -10.33 3.20 23.50
N GLY A 57 -9.94 3.18 22.23
CA GLY A 57 -9.57 1.96 21.51
C GLY A 57 -10.79 1.14 21.08
N GLY A 58 -10.52 -0.01 20.45
CA GLY A 58 -11.56 -0.92 19.99
C GLY A 58 -12.36 -0.41 18.78
N THR A 59 -11.72 0.34 17.89
CA THR A 59 -12.33 0.81 16.64
C THR A 59 -12.80 -0.39 15.80
N PRO A 60 -14.10 -0.51 15.48
CA PRO A 60 -14.60 -1.62 14.68
C PRO A 60 -14.05 -1.57 13.26
N ALA A 61 -13.65 -2.73 12.73
CA ALA A 61 -13.18 -2.87 11.37
C ALA A 61 -13.51 -4.24 10.78
N THR A 62 -13.39 -4.34 9.46
CA THR A 62 -13.33 -5.62 8.75
C THR A 62 -11.85 -5.92 8.48
N MET A 63 -11.38 -7.08 8.92
CA MET A 63 -10.05 -7.56 8.58
C MET A 63 -10.10 -8.45 7.34
N THR A 64 -9.21 -8.19 6.40
CA THR A 64 -8.99 -8.98 5.16
C THR A 64 -7.60 -9.61 5.17
N VAL A 65 -7.37 -10.57 4.27
CA VAL A 65 -6.05 -11.18 4.04
C VAL A 65 -5.43 -10.56 2.79
N ASN A 66 -4.15 -10.18 2.89
CA ASN A 66 -3.37 -9.62 1.78
C ASN A 66 -1.96 -10.20 1.76
N GLY A 67 -1.46 -10.47 0.56
CA GLY A 67 -0.05 -10.79 0.30
C GLY A 67 0.78 -9.54 0.09
N PHE A 68 1.81 -9.36 0.90
CA PHE A 68 2.74 -8.22 0.83
C PHE A 68 4.00 -8.55 0.02
N GLN A 69 4.11 -9.78 -0.50
CA GLN A 69 5.25 -10.19 -1.31
C GLN A 69 5.05 -9.82 -2.78
N LYS A 70 6.17 -9.80 -3.50
CA LYS A 70 6.17 -9.53 -4.93
C LYS A 70 5.38 -10.60 -5.70
N GLY A 71 4.41 -10.16 -6.48
CA GLY A 71 3.62 -11.03 -7.36
C GLY A 71 2.40 -11.66 -6.68
N GLU A 72 2.07 -11.25 -5.46
CA GLU A 72 0.82 -11.59 -4.80
C GLU A 72 -0.27 -10.52 -5.06
N ASP A 73 -1.41 -10.71 -4.41
CA ASP A 73 -2.63 -9.91 -4.55
C ASP A 73 -2.49 -8.45 -4.08
N GLY A 74 -1.56 -8.14 -3.17
CA GLY A 74 -1.26 -6.76 -2.77
C GLY A 74 -0.63 -5.91 -3.89
N GLY A 75 -0.22 -6.54 -5.00
CA GLY A 75 0.20 -5.85 -6.22
C GLY A 75 1.55 -5.14 -6.10
N GLY A 76 1.52 -3.85 -5.78
CA GLY A 76 2.70 -2.98 -5.73
C GLY A 76 3.53 -3.14 -4.44
N PRO A 77 4.72 -2.53 -4.38
CA PRO A 77 5.43 -2.36 -3.11
C PRO A 77 4.63 -1.45 -2.16
N SER A 78 4.77 -1.66 -0.86
CA SER A 78 3.98 -0.96 0.15
C SER A 78 4.28 0.55 0.26
N GLU A 79 3.26 1.35 0.50
CA GLU A 79 3.32 2.82 0.43
C GLU A 79 4.24 3.48 1.47
N CYS A 80 4.46 2.87 2.64
CA CYS A 80 5.29 3.48 3.67
C CYS A 80 6.79 3.52 3.31
N ASP A 81 7.29 2.52 2.58
CA ASP A 81 8.73 2.35 2.32
C ASP A 81 9.11 1.94 0.89
N GLY A 82 8.12 1.71 0.03
CA GLY A 82 8.32 1.30 -1.35
C GLY A 82 8.90 -0.10 -1.49
N ARG A 83 8.63 -1.01 -0.54
CA ARG A 83 9.19 -2.37 -0.53
C ARG A 83 8.10 -3.43 -0.48
N TYR A 84 8.46 -4.61 -0.97
CA TYR A 84 7.72 -5.83 -0.69
C TYR A 84 8.19 -6.39 0.65
N HIS A 85 7.28 -7.04 1.36
CA HIS A 85 7.52 -7.62 2.67
C HIS A 85 7.13 -9.08 2.72
N SER A 86 7.67 -9.85 3.66
CA SER A 86 7.31 -11.26 3.81
C SER A 86 5.94 -11.41 4.47
N ASP A 87 5.10 -12.29 3.95
CA ASP A 87 3.80 -12.65 4.54
C ASP A 87 3.90 -13.31 5.92
N ARG A 88 5.12 -13.64 6.35
CA ARG A 88 5.43 -14.17 7.68
C ARG A 88 5.61 -13.07 8.72
N GLU A 89 5.72 -11.82 8.30
CA GLU A 89 5.83 -10.66 9.19
C GLU A 89 4.45 -10.19 9.63
N MET A 90 4.35 -9.57 10.82
CA MET A 90 3.09 -9.09 11.36
C MET A 90 2.76 -7.71 10.77
N LEU A 91 2.20 -7.70 9.57
CA LEU A 91 2.01 -6.48 8.77
C LEU A 91 0.55 -6.18 8.47
N VAL A 92 0.27 -4.89 8.26
CA VAL A 92 -1.06 -4.38 7.96
C VAL A 92 -1.03 -3.18 7.01
N ALA A 93 -2.00 -3.14 6.10
CA ALA A 93 -2.43 -1.96 5.36
C ALA A 93 -3.72 -1.41 5.98
N LEU A 94 -3.87 -0.08 6.00
CA LEU A 94 -5.07 0.56 6.53
C LEU A 94 -5.83 1.27 5.41
N SER A 95 -7.16 1.26 5.46
CA SER A 95 -7.98 2.10 4.59
C SER A 95 -7.49 3.54 4.56
N THR A 96 -7.56 4.22 3.41
CA THR A 96 -7.02 5.58 3.18
C THR A 96 -7.24 6.56 4.34
N GLY A 97 -8.46 6.63 4.90
CA GLY A 97 -8.76 7.53 6.01
C GLY A 97 -8.02 7.18 7.32
N TRP A 98 -7.83 5.90 7.62
CA TRP A 98 -7.03 5.42 8.75
C TRP A 98 -5.54 5.43 8.48
N TYR A 99 -5.10 5.19 7.24
CA TYR A 99 -3.71 5.40 6.82
C TYR A 99 -3.28 6.86 7.03
N ALA A 100 -4.22 7.79 6.81
CA ALA A 100 -4.12 9.21 7.15
C ALA A 100 -2.88 9.88 6.53
N GLY A 101 -2.63 9.57 5.25
CA GLY A 101 -1.48 10.09 4.49
C GLY A 101 -0.14 9.63 5.07
N GLY A 102 -0.07 8.42 5.59
CA GLY A 102 1.15 7.83 6.15
C GLY A 102 1.44 8.19 7.60
N LYS A 103 0.55 8.91 8.31
CA LYS A 103 0.76 9.26 9.73
C LYS A 103 0.94 8.05 10.65
N ARG A 104 0.47 6.88 10.22
CA ARG A 104 0.62 5.59 10.93
C ARG A 104 1.75 4.71 10.41
N CYS A 105 2.49 5.12 9.36
CA CYS A 105 3.57 4.31 8.80
C CYS A 105 4.58 3.87 9.87
N HIS A 106 4.90 2.58 9.84
CA HIS A 106 5.80 1.87 10.76
C HIS A 106 5.39 1.95 12.24
N LYS A 107 4.17 2.38 12.53
CA LYS A 107 3.61 2.35 13.88
C LYS A 107 2.84 1.04 14.08
N PRO A 108 2.96 0.42 15.26
CA PRO A 108 2.15 -0.74 15.58
C PRO A 108 0.69 -0.36 15.84
N ILE A 109 -0.21 -1.26 15.49
CA ILE A 109 -1.60 -1.27 15.96
C ILE A 109 -1.89 -2.58 16.68
N ARG A 110 -2.83 -2.55 17.62
CA ARG A 110 -3.38 -3.75 18.26
C ARG A 110 -4.64 -4.16 17.52
N ILE A 111 -4.74 -5.43 17.12
CA ILE A 111 -5.89 -6.01 16.43
C ILE A 111 -6.45 -7.12 17.31
N THR A 112 -7.74 -7.07 17.60
CA THR A 112 -8.45 -8.08 18.40
C THR A 112 -9.54 -8.71 17.57
N SER A 113 -9.49 -10.04 17.42
CA SER A 113 -10.55 -10.80 16.78
C SER A 113 -11.79 -10.83 17.65
N THR A 114 -12.95 -10.47 17.10
CA THR A 114 -14.22 -10.60 17.82
C THR A 114 -14.70 -12.05 17.90
N GLN A 115 -14.17 -12.93 17.04
CA GLN A 115 -14.52 -14.35 16.99
C GLN A 115 -13.73 -15.17 18.01
N THR A 116 -12.41 -14.95 18.09
CA THR A 116 -11.52 -15.75 18.95
C THR A 116 -11.16 -15.05 20.26
N GLY A 117 -11.41 -13.74 20.37
CA GLY A 117 -10.98 -12.93 21.52
C GLY A 117 -9.47 -12.72 21.61
N ARG A 118 -8.68 -13.27 20.68
CA ARG A 118 -7.23 -13.12 20.65
C ARG A 118 -6.84 -11.74 20.15
N THR A 119 -5.74 -11.21 20.68
CA THR A 119 -5.16 -9.93 20.29
C THR A 119 -3.74 -10.11 19.80
N VAL A 120 -3.39 -9.41 18.73
CA VAL A 120 -2.03 -9.35 18.19
C VAL A 120 -1.63 -7.91 17.91
N THR A 121 -0.33 -7.68 17.74
CA THR A 121 0.21 -6.40 17.28
C THR A 121 0.76 -6.58 15.87
N ALA A 122 0.46 -5.63 14.98
CA ALA A 122 0.95 -5.60 13.61
C ALA A 122 1.43 -4.20 13.24
N THR A 123 2.44 -4.10 12.38
CA THR A 123 3.04 -2.85 11.94
C THR A 123 2.38 -2.37 10.66
N VAL A 124 1.97 -1.11 10.63
CA VAL A 124 1.41 -0.48 9.43
C VAL A 124 2.52 -0.26 8.40
N VAL A 125 2.37 -0.83 7.22
CA VAL A 125 3.33 -0.69 6.11
C VAL A 125 2.71 -0.12 4.85
N ASP A 126 1.38 -0.12 4.74
CA ASP A 126 0.73 0.18 3.47
C ASP A 126 -0.64 0.88 3.61
N GLU A 127 -1.12 1.37 2.48
CA GLU A 127 -2.46 1.92 2.31
C GLU A 127 -3.35 0.92 1.56
N CYS A 128 -4.49 0.56 2.14
CA CYS A 128 -5.58 -0.07 1.41
C CYS A 128 -6.42 1.03 0.74
N ASP A 129 -6.13 1.31 -0.52
CA ASP A 129 -6.64 2.50 -1.19
C ASP A 129 -8.17 2.44 -1.43
N SER A 130 -8.93 3.19 -0.64
CA SER A 130 -10.40 3.21 -0.73
C SER A 130 -10.96 4.00 -1.92
N ARG A 131 -10.09 4.63 -2.70
CA ARG A 131 -10.43 5.24 -3.99
C ARG A 131 -10.42 4.21 -5.11
N HIS A 132 -9.64 3.14 -4.96
CA HIS A 132 -9.34 2.16 -5.99
C HIS A 132 -9.76 0.73 -5.61
N GLY A 133 -10.86 0.59 -4.87
CA GLY A 133 -11.53 -0.71 -4.65
C GLY A 133 -11.53 -1.21 -3.22
N CYS A 134 -10.71 -0.65 -2.33
CA CYS A 134 -10.76 -1.00 -0.90
C CYS A 134 -12.01 -0.39 -0.23
N LYS A 135 -12.62 -1.08 0.73
CA LYS A 135 -13.64 -0.46 1.60
C LYS A 135 -12.94 0.53 2.54
N ASN A 136 -13.70 1.44 3.14
CA ASN A 136 -13.13 2.49 3.98
C ASN A 136 -12.94 2.09 5.46
N ASN A 137 -13.22 0.85 5.82
CA ASN A 137 -13.16 0.31 7.19
C ASN A 137 -12.33 -0.98 7.26
N ILE A 138 -11.32 -1.10 6.41
CA ILE A 138 -10.45 -2.27 6.27
C ILE A 138 -9.18 -2.16 7.10
N VAL A 139 -8.85 -3.27 7.75
CA VAL A 139 -7.55 -3.60 8.32
C VAL A 139 -7.02 -4.78 7.51
N ASP A 140 -6.20 -4.52 6.49
CA ASP A 140 -5.80 -5.53 5.52
C ASP A 140 -4.48 -6.16 5.92
N THR A 141 -4.45 -7.46 6.21
CA THR A 141 -3.36 -8.04 7.00
C THR A 141 -2.68 -9.21 6.34
N SER A 142 -1.40 -9.36 6.65
CA SER A 142 -0.59 -10.52 6.26
C SER A 142 -1.17 -11.83 6.79
N LYS A 143 -0.84 -12.94 6.11
CA LYS A 143 -1.23 -14.30 6.54
C LYS A 143 -0.76 -14.62 7.98
N ALA A 144 0.39 -14.09 8.41
CA ALA A 144 0.89 -14.25 9.77
C ALA A 144 -0.08 -13.72 10.84
N VAL A 145 -0.72 -12.57 10.59
CA VAL A 145 -1.70 -11.97 11.52
C VAL A 145 -2.91 -12.87 11.70
N TRP A 146 -3.44 -13.42 10.61
CA TRP A 146 -4.56 -14.37 10.62
C TRP A 146 -4.23 -15.61 11.45
N HIS A 147 -3.07 -16.23 11.22
CA HIS A 147 -2.63 -17.40 11.96
C HIS A 147 -2.43 -17.10 13.45
N ALA A 148 -1.85 -15.95 13.79
CA ALA A 148 -1.64 -15.55 15.17
C ALA A 148 -2.95 -15.27 15.92
N LEU A 149 -3.99 -14.80 15.22
CA LEU A 149 -5.35 -14.65 15.74
C LEU A 149 -6.14 -15.97 15.80
N GLY A 150 -5.60 -17.06 15.26
CA GLY A 150 -6.26 -18.37 15.20
C GLY A 150 -7.43 -18.41 14.22
N LEU A 151 -7.33 -17.69 13.11
CA LEU A 151 -8.36 -17.58 12.09
C LEU A 151 -7.96 -18.35 10.82
N ASP A 152 -8.97 -18.86 10.10
CA ASP A 152 -8.78 -19.48 8.79
C ASP A 152 -8.76 -18.41 7.70
N ILE A 153 -7.66 -18.36 6.94
CA ILE A 153 -7.46 -17.42 5.84
C ILE A 153 -8.47 -17.59 4.70
N ASN A 154 -9.06 -18.79 4.55
CA ASN A 154 -10.00 -19.09 3.46
C ASN A 154 -11.38 -18.42 3.65
N ILE A 155 -11.66 -17.84 4.82
CA ILE A 155 -12.88 -17.08 5.08
C ILE A 155 -12.86 -15.73 4.36
N GLY A 156 -11.67 -15.16 4.13
CA GLY A 156 -11.45 -13.92 3.39
C GLY A 156 -11.69 -12.65 4.21
N GLU A 157 -12.82 -12.53 4.91
CA GLU A 157 -13.15 -11.35 5.73
C GLU A 157 -13.70 -11.72 7.11
N VAL A 158 -13.25 -11.03 8.16
CA VAL A 158 -13.75 -11.21 9.54
C VAL A 158 -13.88 -9.89 10.30
N PRO A 159 -14.88 -9.73 11.20
CA PRO A 159 -14.96 -8.56 12.07
C PRO A 159 -13.84 -8.56 13.11
N VAL A 160 -13.20 -7.41 13.30
CA VAL A 160 -12.18 -7.16 14.33
C VAL A 160 -12.42 -5.82 15.01
N THR A 161 -11.71 -5.58 16.10
CA THR A 161 -11.48 -4.23 16.61
C THR A 161 -10.00 -3.90 16.60
N TRP A 162 -9.66 -2.62 16.46
CA TRP A 162 -8.27 -2.19 16.49
C TRP A 162 -8.06 -0.87 17.25
N SER A 163 -6.83 -0.64 17.67
CA SER A 163 -6.37 0.63 18.24
C SER A 163 -4.92 0.90 17.86
N ASP A 164 -4.51 2.16 17.90
CA ASP A 164 -3.09 2.51 17.97
C ASP A 164 -2.47 1.82 19.20
N ALA A 165 -1.21 1.38 19.09
CA ALA A 165 -0.49 0.60 20.11
C ALA A 165 0.56 1.42 20.87
#